data_AF-B0PE66-F1
#
_entry.id   AF-B0PE66-F1
#
_cell.length_a   1.000
_cell.length_b   1.000
_cell.length_c   1.000
_cell.angle_alpha   90.00
_cell.angle_beta   90.00
_cell.angle_gamma   90.00
#
_symmetry.space_group_name_H-M   'P 1'
#
loop_
_entity.id
_entity.type
_entity.pdbx_description
1 polymer ?
#
loop_
_entity_poly.entity_id
_entity_poly.type
_entity_poly.pdbx_seq_one_letter_code
_entity_poly.pdbx_strand_id
1 'polypeptide(L)'
;MEVQLVSLDYGKFHRSYLKKIFSKPAPMARLMKRTFSTACAILNDLERRDYREITVSLHNFLSALPWNRRLIDSLEAQMELAGANQDRFVRGIHQFYNNISLLIKKEKLYKDLFGLLRDCFESEEEIVTCTISLIMQVFEYLRPNKYNFDSMVCGVSANGETLLLCNDPFSKIDLPTFDLTKREVNGDALKGDTVEFVIQGMQQLGFDVHSRLQVVEEISFSQIWENNVFQMASFINEFTFDMLPRLPYRGPAILEIPKVTGEELGLIKELLVNRRRTLPANGTLVELKNADMLKSVFFKEILCDNEMVILYRVGSTYGDLSGYYKTASRLFMAMFNKSNYKEQSLRLEKLILWLYCALVCDDRKISLERFGDFFRIGNSVTPTASAKMFYGQVRNVYNHDVQREVAEDRYSREIRTINGFVRKLPHGKGVSKDAVTAAASLGFRLEPGETFVRPFKKTVRTLTRMGNEYKNRG
;
A
#
# COMPACT_ATOMS: atom_id res chain seq x y z
N MET A 1 14.24 -19.70 20.95
CA MET A 1 15.02 -18.72 20.17
C MET A 1 15.06 -17.46 21.00
N GLU A 2 16.20 -17.11 21.59
CA GLU A 2 16.36 -15.82 22.28
C GLU A 2 16.15 -14.71 21.26
N VAL A 3 14.94 -14.14 21.25
CA VAL A 3 14.70 -12.89 20.55
C VAL A 3 15.36 -11.83 21.41
N GLN A 4 16.62 -11.55 21.12
CA GLN A 4 17.21 -10.27 21.46
C GLN A 4 16.22 -9.22 20.92
N LEU A 5 15.45 -8.56 21.80
CA LEU A 5 15.12 -7.14 21.60
C LEU A 5 16.40 -6.57 21.03
N VAL A 6 16.37 -6.21 19.75
CA VAL A 6 17.56 -5.85 19.01
C VAL A 6 18.17 -4.70 19.79
N SER A 7 19.14 -5.02 20.66
CA SER A 7 20.20 -4.11 20.99
C SER A 7 20.91 -4.01 19.66
N LEU A 8 20.39 -3.13 18.80
CA LEU A 8 21.10 -2.69 17.62
C LEU A 8 22.46 -2.34 18.20
N ASP A 9 23.48 -3.12 17.85
CA ASP A 9 24.83 -2.90 18.34
C ASP A 9 25.33 -1.61 17.68
N TYR A 10 24.78 -0.49 18.18
CA TYR A 10 25.18 0.86 17.89
C TYR A 10 26.59 1.11 18.42
N GLY A 11 27.22 0.13 19.11
CA GLY A 11 28.60 0.21 19.56
C GLY A 11 29.56 0.55 18.43
N LYS A 12 29.28 0.10 17.19
CA LYS A 12 30.02 0.49 15.97
C LYS A 12 29.81 1.96 15.56
N PHE A 13 28.66 2.57 15.90
CA PHE A 13 28.31 3.95 15.53
C PHE A 13 28.33 4.91 16.73
N HIS A 14 29.40 5.69 16.75
CA HIS A 14 29.88 6.54 17.84
C HIS A 14 28.78 7.27 18.65
N ARG A 15 28.77 7.06 19.99
CA ARG A 15 28.01 7.82 21.01
C ARG A 15 28.02 9.35 20.79
N SER A 16 29.06 9.89 20.16
CA SER A 16 29.18 11.31 19.82
C SER A 16 28.13 11.78 18.81
N TYR A 17 27.74 10.94 17.85
CA TYR A 17 26.71 11.29 16.88
C TYR A 17 25.31 11.32 17.53
N LEU A 18 25.01 10.36 18.39
CA LEU A 18 23.77 10.38 19.18
C LEU A 18 23.71 11.60 20.10
N LYS A 19 24.82 12.00 20.74
CA LYS A 19 24.89 13.29 21.50
C LYS A 19 24.53 14.48 20.62
N LYS A 20 25.02 14.52 19.37
CA LYS A 20 24.69 15.57 18.40
C LYS A 20 23.21 15.55 17.99
N ILE A 21 22.59 14.38 17.90
CA ILE A 21 21.15 14.25 17.63
C ILE A 21 20.34 14.80 18.82
N PHE A 22 20.64 14.35 20.04
CA PHE A 22 19.87 14.72 21.23
C PHE A 22 20.09 16.17 21.71
N SER A 23 21.10 16.87 21.19
CA SER A 23 21.27 18.32 21.40
C SER A 23 20.35 19.18 20.53
N LYS A 24 19.61 18.58 19.58
CA LYS A 24 18.62 19.28 18.75
C LYS A 24 17.26 19.41 19.44
N PRO A 25 16.40 20.36 19.01
CA PRO A 25 15.02 20.43 19.48
C PRO A 25 14.29 19.09 19.33
N ALA A 26 13.41 18.74 20.27
CA ALA A 26 12.84 17.40 20.39
C ALA A 26 12.24 16.83 19.07
N PRO A 27 11.43 17.58 18.29
CA PRO A 27 10.89 17.05 17.03
C PRO A 27 11.97 16.76 15.98
N MET A 28 13.03 17.58 15.93
CA MET A 28 14.17 17.37 15.02
C MET A 28 15.03 16.20 15.50
N ALA A 29 15.32 16.12 16.80
CA ALA A 29 16.06 15.01 17.38
C ALA A 29 15.37 13.67 17.09
N ARG A 30 14.04 13.63 17.20
CA ARG A 30 13.24 12.45 16.87
C ARG A 30 13.35 12.04 15.41
N LEU A 31 13.16 12.97 14.46
CA LEU A 31 13.32 12.70 13.03
C LEU A 31 14.75 12.20 12.71
N MET A 32 15.77 12.85 13.27
CA MET A 32 17.17 12.45 13.11
C MET A 32 17.44 11.07 13.72
N LYS A 33 16.83 10.72 14.86
CA LYS A 33 16.97 9.38 15.47
C LYS A 33 16.30 8.30 14.63
N ARG A 34 15.12 8.55 14.06
CA ARG A 34 14.48 7.63 13.08
C ARG A 34 15.38 7.41 11.87
N THR A 35 15.85 8.49 11.26
CA THR A 35 16.81 8.47 10.14
C THR A 35 18.09 7.70 10.47
N PHE A 36 18.66 7.90 11.65
CA PHE A 36 19.82 7.13 12.11
C PHE A 36 19.50 5.64 12.24
N SER A 37 18.32 5.30 12.76
CA SER A 37 17.88 3.91 12.94
C SER A 37 17.68 3.21 11.59
N THR A 38 17.13 3.91 10.59
CA THR A 38 17.06 3.43 9.19
C THR A 38 18.44 3.18 8.61
N ALA A 39 19.40 4.09 8.84
CA ALA A 39 20.78 3.91 8.38
C ALA A 39 21.40 2.64 8.99
N CYS A 40 21.22 2.42 10.30
CA CYS A 40 21.70 1.20 10.96
C CYS A 40 21.04 -0.07 10.42
N ALA A 41 19.73 -0.03 10.14
CA ALA A 41 19.01 -1.16 9.55
C ALA A 41 19.56 -1.51 8.15
N ILE A 42 19.75 -0.49 7.29
CA ILE A 42 20.36 -0.67 5.96
C ILE A 42 21.75 -1.31 6.10
N LEU A 43 22.60 -0.80 6.99
CA LEU A 43 23.96 -1.34 7.16
C LEU A 43 23.98 -2.77 7.67
N ASN A 44 23.07 -3.12 8.58
CA ASN A 44 22.92 -4.49 9.07
C ASN A 44 22.50 -5.46 7.95
N ASP A 45 21.63 -5.01 7.05
CA ASP A 45 21.19 -5.82 5.90
C ASP A 45 22.29 -5.96 4.83
N LEU A 46 23.16 -4.94 4.69
CA LEU A 46 24.31 -4.98 3.78
C LEU A 46 25.51 -5.75 4.32
N GLU A 47 25.69 -5.87 5.65
CA GLU A 47 26.86 -6.54 6.27
C GLU A 47 27.03 -8.00 5.82
N ARG A 48 25.95 -8.62 5.34
CA ARG A 48 25.93 -10.00 4.85
C ARG A 48 26.24 -10.15 3.36
N ARG A 49 26.56 -9.07 2.64
CA ARG A 49 26.68 -9.06 1.17
C ARG A 49 28.02 -8.52 0.68
N ASP A 50 28.48 -9.00 -0.47
CA ASP A 50 29.65 -8.43 -1.13
C ASP A 50 29.34 -7.06 -1.74
N TYR A 51 30.26 -6.11 -1.57
CA TYR A 51 30.11 -4.73 -2.08
C TYR A 51 29.91 -4.66 -3.60
N ARG A 52 30.58 -5.53 -4.38
CA ARG A 52 30.45 -5.54 -5.83
C ARG A 52 29.09 -6.10 -6.23
N GLU A 53 28.60 -7.12 -5.53
CA GLU A 53 27.24 -7.64 -5.76
C GLU A 53 26.18 -6.59 -5.47
N ILE A 54 26.34 -5.82 -4.38
CA ILE A 54 25.45 -4.69 -4.05
C ILE A 54 25.40 -3.69 -5.21
N THR A 55 26.57 -3.26 -5.69
CA THR A 55 26.69 -2.19 -6.69
C THR A 55 26.17 -2.63 -8.06
N VAL A 56 26.60 -3.80 -8.54
CA VAL A 56 26.24 -4.29 -9.88
C VAL A 56 24.75 -4.64 -9.96
N SER A 57 24.22 -5.39 -8.99
CA SER A 57 22.82 -5.82 -9.03
C SER A 57 21.87 -4.63 -8.88
N LEU A 58 22.20 -3.68 -7.98
CA LEU A 58 21.40 -2.47 -7.82
C LEU A 58 21.44 -1.59 -9.08
N HIS A 59 22.63 -1.40 -9.69
CA HIS A 59 22.77 -0.64 -10.93
C HIS A 59 21.95 -1.25 -12.06
N ASN A 60 22.06 -2.57 -12.26
CA ASN A 60 21.33 -3.29 -13.31
C ASN A 60 19.81 -3.15 -13.14
N PHE A 61 19.32 -3.25 -11.90
CA PHE A 61 17.91 -3.07 -11.61
C PHE A 61 17.46 -1.62 -11.85
N LEU A 62 18.14 -0.64 -11.24
CA LEU A 62 17.72 0.75 -11.27
C LEU A 62 17.87 1.40 -12.66
N SER A 63 18.90 1.02 -13.44
CA SER A 63 19.14 1.57 -14.78
C SER A 63 18.10 1.14 -15.82
N ALA A 64 17.40 0.02 -15.59
CA ALA A 64 16.34 -0.46 -16.45
C ALA A 64 15.00 0.27 -16.23
N LEU A 65 14.86 1.04 -15.15
CA LEU A 65 13.59 1.66 -14.77
C LEU A 65 13.32 2.97 -15.54
N PRO A 66 12.06 3.27 -15.89
CA PRO A 66 11.71 4.41 -16.73
C PRO A 66 11.61 5.75 -15.98
N TRP A 67 12.06 5.81 -14.72
CA TRP A 67 11.88 6.96 -13.84
C TRP A 67 12.99 8.01 -14.01
N ASN A 68 12.78 9.20 -13.44
CA ASN A 68 13.77 10.28 -13.51
C ASN A 68 15.17 9.83 -13.07
N ARG A 69 16.16 10.00 -13.98
CA ARG A 69 17.52 9.50 -13.76
C ARG A 69 18.24 10.17 -12.59
N ARG A 70 18.01 11.47 -12.34
CA ARG A 70 18.63 12.17 -11.20
C ARG A 70 18.15 11.62 -9.87
N LEU A 71 16.87 11.27 -9.77
CA LEU A 71 16.31 10.61 -8.59
C LEU A 71 16.97 9.25 -8.36
N ILE A 72 17.04 8.44 -9.42
CA ILE A 72 17.68 7.11 -9.39
C ILE A 72 19.15 7.22 -8.98
N ASP A 73 19.95 8.04 -9.68
CA ASP A 73 21.38 8.25 -9.41
C ASP A 73 21.62 8.67 -7.96
N SER A 74 20.74 9.51 -7.40
CA SER A 74 20.86 9.98 -6.02
C SER A 74 20.66 8.86 -4.99
N LEU A 75 19.71 7.96 -5.23
CA LEU A 75 19.44 6.81 -4.36
C LEU A 75 20.53 5.75 -4.51
N GLU A 76 20.94 5.46 -5.73
CA GLU A 76 22.03 4.56 -6.07
C GLU A 76 23.34 4.96 -5.38
N ALA A 77 23.74 6.23 -5.51
CA ALA A 77 24.94 6.77 -4.87
C ALA A 77 24.91 6.69 -3.33
N GLN A 78 23.74 6.74 -2.69
CA GLN A 78 23.65 6.53 -1.24
C GLN A 78 23.86 5.07 -0.85
N MET A 79 23.36 4.14 -1.65
CA MET A 79 23.56 2.71 -1.41
C MET A 79 25.03 2.31 -1.62
N GLU A 80 25.68 2.84 -2.66
CA GLU A 80 27.12 2.69 -2.86
C GLU A 80 27.91 3.28 -1.68
N LEU A 81 27.54 4.48 -1.20
CA LEU A 81 28.18 5.09 -0.05
C LEU A 81 28.02 4.25 1.22
N ALA A 82 26.85 3.63 1.44
CA ALA A 82 26.59 2.75 2.56
C ALA A 82 27.53 1.53 2.55
N GLY A 83 27.77 0.93 1.38
CA GLY A 83 28.71 -0.17 1.21
C GLY A 83 30.19 0.23 1.29
N ALA A 84 30.55 1.41 0.77
CA ALA A 84 31.95 1.85 0.68
C ALA A 84 32.47 2.55 1.94
N ASN A 85 31.64 3.34 2.62
CA ASN A 85 32.02 4.09 3.82
C ASN A 85 30.83 4.31 4.77
N GLN A 86 30.66 3.34 5.68
CA GLN A 86 29.55 3.29 6.64
C GLN A 86 29.48 4.53 7.55
N ASP A 87 30.60 5.05 8.06
CA ASP A 87 30.60 6.24 8.93
C ASP A 87 30.15 7.50 8.16
N ARG A 88 30.65 7.68 6.94
CA ARG A 88 30.25 8.81 6.08
C ARG A 88 28.78 8.73 5.70
N PHE A 89 28.27 7.53 5.39
CA PHE A 89 26.86 7.28 5.14
C PHE A 89 25.98 7.70 6.33
N VAL A 90 26.26 7.12 7.52
CA VAL A 90 25.48 7.39 8.74
C VAL A 90 25.50 8.87 9.13
N ARG A 91 26.63 9.55 8.97
CA ARG A 91 26.72 10.99 9.31
C ARG A 91 26.04 11.88 8.26
N GLY A 92 26.03 11.47 6.99
CA GLY A 92 25.55 12.24 5.85
C GLY A 92 24.06 12.05 5.53
N ILE A 93 23.45 10.94 5.94
CA ILE A 93 22.11 10.54 5.49
C ILE A 93 21.00 11.54 5.82
N HIS A 94 21.06 12.24 6.96
CA HIS A 94 20.10 13.30 7.28
C HIS A 94 20.15 14.45 6.27
N GLN A 95 21.36 14.85 5.83
CA GLN A 95 21.51 15.90 4.83
C GLN A 95 21.04 15.42 3.47
N PHE A 96 21.35 14.17 3.12
CA PHE A 96 20.84 13.54 1.91
C PHE A 96 19.31 13.63 1.83
N TYR A 97 18.59 13.24 2.88
CA TYR A 97 17.13 13.28 2.87
C TYR A 97 16.56 14.69 2.71
N ASN A 98 17.16 15.71 3.34
CA ASN A 98 16.76 17.09 3.09
C ASN A 98 16.98 17.48 1.62
N ASN A 99 18.15 17.14 1.04
CA ASN A 99 18.48 17.50 -0.34
C ASN A 99 17.58 16.79 -1.37
N ILE A 100 17.37 15.49 -1.24
CA ILE A 100 16.53 14.73 -2.18
C ILE A 100 15.07 15.16 -2.08
N SER A 101 14.57 15.49 -0.87
CA SER A 101 13.21 16.02 -0.70
C SER A 101 13.01 17.36 -1.44
N LEU A 102 14.03 18.22 -1.48
CA LEU A 102 14.00 19.48 -2.23
C LEU A 102 14.01 19.22 -3.74
N LEU A 103 14.84 18.28 -4.21
CA LEU A 103 14.87 17.85 -5.62
C LEU A 103 13.48 17.39 -6.06
N ILE A 104 12.88 16.46 -5.32
CA ILE A 104 11.57 15.88 -5.64
C ILE A 104 10.48 16.95 -5.69
N LYS A 105 10.47 17.88 -4.73
CA LYS A 105 9.50 18.99 -4.69
C LYS A 105 9.70 19.95 -5.86
N LYS A 106 10.94 20.33 -6.16
CA LYS A 106 11.29 21.29 -7.22
C LYS A 106 10.99 20.74 -8.62
N GLU A 107 11.31 19.48 -8.86
CA GLU A 107 11.15 18.81 -10.16
C GLU A 107 9.79 18.08 -10.28
N LYS A 108 8.91 18.17 -9.27
CA LYS A 108 7.58 17.53 -9.22
C LYS A 108 7.60 16.00 -9.41
N LEU A 109 8.57 15.33 -8.79
CA LEU A 109 8.87 13.90 -8.99
C LEU A 109 8.10 12.96 -8.06
N TYR A 110 6.91 13.34 -7.58
CA TYR A 110 6.14 12.46 -6.68
C TYR A 110 5.74 11.16 -7.36
N LYS A 111 5.24 11.23 -8.59
CA LYS A 111 4.84 10.04 -9.36
C LYS A 111 6.03 9.11 -9.62
N ASP A 112 7.18 9.66 -10.00
CA ASP A 112 8.42 8.90 -10.17
C ASP A 112 8.85 8.18 -8.89
N LEU A 113 8.79 8.84 -7.73
CA LEU A 113 9.16 8.23 -6.46
C LEU A 113 8.21 7.10 -6.06
N PHE A 114 6.90 7.28 -6.23
CA PHE A 114 5.92 6.23 -5.93
C PHE A 114 6.03 5.06 -6.93
N GLY A 115 6.25 5.34 -8.22
CA GLY A 115 6.48 4.31 -9.24
C GLY A 115 7.74 3.50 -8.97
N LEU A 116 8.83 4.18 -8.61
CA LEU A 116 10.07 3.54 -8.19
C LEU A 116 9.88 2.65 -6.96
N LEU A 117 9.16 3.14 -5.94
CA LEU A 117 8.85 2.35 -4.74
C LEU A 117 8.06 1.08 -5.09
N ARG A 118 7.05 1.20 -5.95
CA ARG A 118 6.27 0.05 -6.43
C ARG A 118 7.17 -0.97 -7.12
N ASP A 119 7.99 -0.55 -8.08
CA ASP A 119 8.86 -1.47 -8.81
C ASP A 119 9.88 -2.13 -7.85
N CYS A 120 10.29 -1.42 -6.79
CA CYS A 120 11.11 -2.01 -5.73
C CYS A 120 10.38 -3.11 -4.93
N PHE A 121 9.10 -2.91 -4.59
CA PHE A 121 8.28 -3.93 -3.95
C PHE A 121 8.02 -5.14 -4.85
N GLU A 122 7.82 -4.91 -6.16
CA GLU A 122 7.58 -5.94 -7.18
C GLU A 122 8.83 -6.76 -7.52
N SER A 123 10.02 -6.29 -7.14
CA SER A 123 11.28 -6.98 -7.40
C SER A 123 11.54 -8.15 -6.44
N GLU A 124 12.05 -9.25 -6.98
CA GLU A 124 12.57 -10.41 -6.23
C GLU A 124 14.02 -10.21 -5.78
N GLU A 125 14.70 -9.18 -6.28
CA GLU A 125 16.10 -8.87 -5.94
C GLU A 125 16.20 -8.42 -4.48
N GLU A 126 16.83 -9.22 -3.62
CA GLU A 126 16.89 -8.92 -2.19
C GLU A 126 17.60 -7.59 -1.88
N ILE A 127 18.56 -7.18 -2.70
CA ILE A 127 19.31 -5.92 -2.54
C ILE A 127 18.39 -4.69 -2.57
N VAL A 128 17.25 -4.81 -3.26
CA VAL A 128 16.26 -3.74 -3.41
C VAL A 128 15.53 -3.45 -2.09
N THR A 129 15.56 -4.37 -1.12
CA THR A 129 14.96 -4.18 0.22
C THR A 129 15.57 -2.97 0.94
N CYS A 130 16.89 -2.76 0.83
CA CYS A 130 17.54 -1.59 1.40
C CYS A 130 17.09 -0.28 0.71
N THR A 131 16.86 -0.34 -0.61
CA THR A 131 16.33 0.79 -1.39
C THR A 131 14.90 1.14 -0.98
N ILE A 132 14.06 0.14 -0.67
CA ILE A 132 12.71 0.36 -0.10
C ILE A 132 12.82 1.14 1.21
N SER A 133 13.65 0.70 2.15
CA SER A 133 13.90 1.39 3.43
C SER A 133 14.39 2.84 3.23
N LEU A 134 15.30 3.04 2.27
CA LEU A 134 15.81 4.36 1.92
C LEU A 134 14.69 5.27 1.40
N ILE A 135 13.86 4.79 0.46
CA ILE A 135 12.74 5.54 -0.14
C ILE A 135 11.63 5.80 0.88
N MET A 136 11.24 4.81 1.70
CA MET A 136 10.24 4.99 2.76
C MET A 136 10.61 6.14 3.70
N GLN A 137 11.89 6.24 4.06
CA GLN A 137 12.38 7.33 4.88
C GLN A 137 12.44 8.69 4.14
N VAL A 138 12.52 8.72 2.79
CA VAL A 138 12.35 9.98 2.01
C VAL A 138 10.95 10.57 2.25
N PHE A 139 9.91 9.74 2.33
CA PHE A 139 8.54 10.22 2.54
C PHE A 139 8.34 10.95 3.87
N GLU A 140 9.07 10.58 4.92
CA GLU A 140 9.07 11.31 6.21
C GLU A 140 9.52 12.78 6.06
N TYR A 141 10.43 13.05 5.11
CA TYR A 141 10.93 14.40 4.78
C TYR A 141 10.07 15.12 3.74
N LEU A 142 9.29 14.38 2.97
CA LEU A 142 8.34 14.95 2.01
C LEU A 142 7.04 15.42 2.66
N ARG A 143 6.66 14.86 3.82
CA ARG A 143 5.49 15.31 4.59
C ARG A 143 5.41 16.84 4.66
N PRO A 144 4.21 17.44 4.43
CA PRO A 144 4.03 18.89 4.48
C PRO A 144 4.57 19.51 5.77
N ASN A 145 4.27 18.88 6.90
CA ASN A 145 4.96 19.13 8.16
C ASN A 145 5.75 17.87 8.56
N LYS A 146 7.06 17.87 8.32
CA LYS A 146 7.95 16.73 8.65
C LYS A 146 8.06 16.42 10.14
N TYR A 147 7.55 17.30 11.01
CA TYR A 147 7.50 17.11 12.47
C TYR A 147 6.13 16.65 12.98
N ASN A 148 5.13 16.54 12.11
CA ASN A 148 3.87 15.89 12.44
C ASN A 148 3.98 14.38 12.21
N PHE A 149 4.35 13.66 13.27
CA PHE A 149 4.54 12.21 13.23
C PHE A 149 3.23 11.43 13.26
N ASP A 150 2.09 12.06 13.62
CA ASP A 150 0.79 11.38 13.70
C ASP A 150 0.19 11.05 12.31
N SER A 151 0.87 11.47 11.24
CA SER A 151 0.48 11.19 9.87
C SER A 151 1.66 10.68 9.05
N MET A 152 1.35 9.84 8.07
CA MET A 152 2.31 9.35 7.08
C MET A 152 1.82 9.67 5.66
N VAL A 153 2.77 9.85 4.73
CA VAL A 153 2.44 9.97 3.31
C VAL A 153 1.98 8.62 2.80
N CYS A 154 0.85 8.58 2.11
CA CYS A 154 0.23 7.33 1.67
C CYS A 154 -0.15 7.30 0.19
N GLY A 155 0.08 8.38 -0.56
CA GLY A 155 -0.24 8.46 -1.98
C GLY A 155 -0.06 9.86 -2.55
N VAL A 156 -0.53 10.03 -3.79
CA VAL A 156 -0.48 11.31 -4.51
C VAL A 156 -1.82 11.55 -5.21
N SER A 157 -2.23 12.80 -5.27
CA SER A 157 -3.47 13.22 -5.92
C SER A 157 -3.52 12.73 -7.37
N ALA A 158 -4.72 12.55 -7.92
CA ALA A 158 -4.89 12.04 -9.28
C ALA A 158 -4.19 12.93 -10.34
N ASN A 159 -4.05 14.23 -10.08
CA ASN A 159 -3.27 15.14 -10.94
C ASN A 159 -1.74 15.04 -10.74
N GLY A 160 -1.27 14.39 -9.67
CA GLY A 160 0.15 14.18 -9.36
C GLY A 160 0.82 15.28 -8.56
N GLU A 161 0.06 16.27 -8.06
CA GLU A 161 0.64 17.51 -7.53
C GLU A 161 0.69 17.56 -6.00
N THR A 162 -0.16 16.81 -5.30
CA THR A 162 -0.33 16.89 -3.84
C THR A 162 -0.17 15.53 -3.20
N LEU A 163 0.62 15.46 -2.12
CA LEU A 163 0.75 14.24 -1.32
C LEU A 163 -0.50 14.05 -0.47
N LEU A 164 -1.00 12.82 -0.41
CA LEU A 164 -2.07 12.41 0.50
C LEU A 164 -1.47 11.89 1.80
N LEU A 165 -2.16 12.14 2.91
CA LEU A 165 -1.76 11.72 4.24
C LEU A 165 -2.78 10.76 4.84
N CYS A 166 -2.34 9.72 5.53
CA CYS A 166 -3.19 8.94 6.42
C CYS A 166 -2.66 9.01 7.86
N ASN A 167 -3.50 8.64 8.82
CA ASN A 167 -3.09 8.55 10.22
C ASN A 167 -2.12 7.38 10.40
N ASP A 168 -1.09 7.60 11.21
CA ASP A 168 -0.19 6.54 11.66
C ASP A 168 -0.58 6.10 13.09
N PRO A 169 -1.19 4.91 13.26
CA PRO A 169 -1.60 4.41 14.56
C PRO A 169 -0.41 4.01 15.45
N PHE A 170 0.79 3.87 14.87
CA PHE A 170 2.02 3.54 15.57
C PHE A 170 2.94 4.75 15.68
N SER A 171 2.41 5.97 15.48
CA SER A 171 3.21 7.20 15.40
C SER A 171 4.14 7.43 16.58
N LYS A 172 3.89 6.82 17.74
CA LYS A 172 4.61 6.98 19.01
C LYS A 172 5.38 5.74 19.47
N ILE A 173 5.39 4.65 18.68
CA ILE A 173 5.97 3.37 19.10
C ILE A 173 7.48 3.46 19.43
N ASP A 174 8.19 4.40 18.81
CA ASP A 174 9.63 4.62 19.01
C ASP A 174 9.99 5.53 20.20
N LEU A 175 9.02 6.17 20.85
CA LEU A 175 9.31 7.13 21.93
C LEU A 175 9.97 6.50 23.16
N PRO A 176 9.52 5.33 23.67
CA PRO A 176 10.15 4.74 24.85
C PRO A 176 11.61 4.36 24.61
N THR A 177 11.93 3.83 23.43
CA THR A 177 13.31 3.51 23.04
C THR A 177 14.13 4.77 22.77
N PHE A 178 13.54 5.83 22.20
CA PHE A 178 14.16 7.14 22.07
C PHE A 178 14.58 7.72 23.42
N ASP A 179 13.69 7.70 24.41
CA ASP A 179 13.96 8.24 25.76
C ASP A 179 15.00 7.41 26.50
N LEU A 180 14.96 6.07 26.35
CA LEU A 180 15.98 5.17 26.88
C LEU A 180 17.36 5.51 26.30
N THR A 181 17.49 5.56 24.97
CA THR A 181 18.76 5.87 24.30
C THR A 181 19.28 7.26 24.70
N LYS A 182 18.39 8.25 24.88
CA LYS A 182 18.78 9.60 25.30
C LYS A 182 19.41 9.59 26.70
N ARG A 183 18.82 8.86 27.65
CA ARG A 183 19.35 8.70 29.02
C ARG A 183 20.72 8.02 29.02
N GLU A 184 20.85 6.90 28.31
CA GLU A 184 22.12 6.16 28.19
C GLU A 184 23.24 7.05 27.63
N VAL A 185 22.93 7.83 26.60
CA VAL A 185 23.91 8.73 25.97
C VAL A 185 24.34 9.84 26.92
N ASN A 186 23.42 10.38 27.71
CA ASN A 186 23.68 11.39 28.74
C ASN A 186 24.40 10.83 29.97
N GLY A 187 24.41 9.52 30.16
CA GLY A 187 24.97 8.87 31.35
C GLY A 187 24.03 8.92 32.56
N ASP A 188 22.73 9.10 32.31
CA ASP A 188 21.71 9.07 33.35
C ASP A 188 21.57 7.63 33.87
N ALA A 189 21.69 7.42 35.18
CA ALA A 189 21.56 6.10 35.78
C ALA A 189 20.12 5.58 35.61
N LEU A 190 19.96 4.44 34.93
CA LEU A 190 18.70 3.72 34.87
C LEU A 190 18.51 2.96 36.18
N LYS A 191 17.38 3.20 36.86
CA LYS A 191 16.94 2.36 37.97
C LYS A 191 16.11 1.22 37.40
N GLY A 192 16.61 -0.01 37.45
CA GLY A 192 15.88 -1.22 37.04
C GLY A 192 16.19 -1.71 35.62
N ASP A 193 15.35 -2.62 35.14
CA ASP A 193 15.46 -3.30 33.85
C ASP A 193 15.08 -2.36 32.68
N THR A 194 15.88 -2.33 31.61
CA THR A 194 15.64 -1.51 30.42
C THR A 194 14.38 -1.92 29.65
N VAL A 195 14.03 -3.21 29.67
CA VAL A 195 12.82 -3.75 29.07
C VAL A 195 11.60 -3.26 29.83
N GLU A 196 11.66 -3.25 31.16
CA GLU A 196 10.59 -2.75 32.02
C GLU A 196 10.35 -1.25 31.79
N PHE A 197 11.42 -0.46 31.62
CA PHE A 197 11.31 0.95 31.24
C PHE A 197 10.55 1.13 29.91
N VAL A 198 10.87 0.32 28.90
CA VAL A 198 10.21 0.38 27.59
C VAL A 198 8.73 -0.03 27.70
N ILE A 199 8.42 -1.11 28.42
CA ILE A 199 7.05 -1.58 28.65
C ILE A 199 6.21 -0.48 29.32
N GLN A 200 6.71 0.12 30.40
CA GLN A 200 6.01 1.21 31.09
C GLN A 200 5.81 2.43 30.20
N GLY A 201 6.82 2.80 29.41
CA GLY A 201 6.70 3.88 28.43
C GLY A 201 5.64 3.60 27.36
N MET A 202 5.58 2.38 26.84
CA MET A 202 4.55 1.96 25.87
C MET A 202 3.14 1.98 26.48
N GLN A 203 2.97 1.50 27.72
CA GLN A 203 1.69 1.54 28.43
C GLN A 203 1.18 2.98 28.63
N GLN A 204 2.08 3.92 28.98
CA GLN A 204 1.74 5.35 29.10
C GLN A 204 1.27 5.98 27.79
N LEU A 205 1.68 5.40 26.65
CA LEU A 205 1.28 5.82 25.31
C LEU A 205 0.01 5.12 24.81
N GLY A 206 -0.56 4.20 25.61
CA GLY A 206 -1.81 3.50 25.32
C GLY A 206 -1.64 2.14 24.60
N PHE A 207 -0.42 1.59 24.55
CA PHE A 207 -0.18 0.24 24.05
C PHE A 207 -0.45 -0.81 25.13
N ASP A 208 -1.15 -1.88 24.76
CA ASP A 208 -1.46 -3.00 25.65
C ASP A 208 -0.31 -4.04 25.64
N VAL A 209 0.78 -3.73 26.36
CA VAL A 209 1.98 -4.57 26.43
C VAL A 209 2.37 -4.87 27.88
N HIS A 210 2.68 -6.14 28.16
CA HIS A 210 3.02 -6.63 29.50
C HIS A 210 4.26 -7.54 29.51
N SER A 211 4.92 -7.72 28.36
CA SER A 211 6.06 -8.60 28.22
C SER A 211 6.99 -8.16 27.10
N ARG A 212 8.24 -8.64 27.16
CA ARG A 212 9.23 -8.44 26.08
C ARG A 212 8.71 -8.92 24.73
N LEU A 213 7.98 -10.03 24.71
CA LEU A 213 7.43 -10.60 23.48
C LEU A 213 6.41 -9.64 22.85
N GLN A 214 5.49 -9.10 23.64
CA GLN A 214 4.48 -8.16 23.15
C GLN A 214 5.06 -6.84 22.64
N VAL A 215 6.17 -6.37 23.23
CA VAL A 215 6.93 -5.23 22.69
C VAL A 215 7.44 -5.53 21.27
N VAL A 216 8.00 -6.72 21.04
CA VAL A 216 8.48 -7.15 19.72
C VAL A 216 7.32 -7.31 18.74
N GLU A 217 6.18 -7.82 19.20
CA GLU A 217 4.95 -7.97 18.38
C GLU A 217 4.42 -6.61 17.92
N GLU A 218 4.28 -5.61 18.80
CA GLU A 218 3.83 -4.27 18.41
C GLU A 218 4.78 -3.59 17.41
N ILE A 219 6.10 -3.77 17.56
CA ILE A 219 7.08 -3.28 16.57
C ILE A 219 6.89 -3.98 15.22
N SER A 220 6.58 -5.28 15.24
CA SER A 220 6.32 -6.04 14.03
C SER A 220 5.01 -5.59 13.36
N PHE A 221 3.97 -5.28 14.15
CA PHE A 221 2.71 -4.74 13.65
C PHE A 221 2.87 -3.33 13.06
N SER A 222 3.74 -2.49 13.62
CA SER A 222 4.03 -1.18 13.01
C SER A 222 4.72 -1.32 11.66
N GLN A 223 5.69 -2.23 11.52
CA GLN A 223 6.34 -2.51 10.23
C GLN A 223 5.36 -3.07 9.20
N ILE A 224 4.48 -3.97 9.63
CA ILE A 224 3.39 -4.50 8.82
C ILE A 224 2.50 -3.38 8.29
N TRP A 225 2.10 -2.44 9.16
CA TRP A 225 1.28 -1.30 8.77
C TRP A 225 1.97 -0.42 7.73
N GLU A 226 3.20 0.03 8.01
CA GLU A 226 3.97 0.90 7.12
C GLU A 226 4.17 0.24 5.74
N ASN A 227 4.62 -1.02 5.72
CA ASN A 227 4.84 -1.76 4.48
C ASN A 227 3.55 -1.92 3.67
N ASN A 228 2.42 -2.17 4.32
CA ASN A 228 1.16 -2.33 3.60
C ASN A 228 0.65 -1.01 3.01
N VAL A 229 0.83 0.11 3.72
CA VAL A 229 0.53 1.44 3.17
C VAL A 229 1.43 1.77 1.99
N PHE A 230 2.75 1.61 2.13
CA PHE A 230 3.70 1.98 1.08
C PHE A 230 3.65 1.07 -0.15
N GLN A 231 3.38 -0.23 0.02
CA GLN A 231 3.16 -1.17 -1.09
C GLN A 231 1.98 -0.73 -1.98
N MET A 232 0.96 -0.09 -1.39
CA MET A 232 -0.21 0.39 -2.12
C MET A 232 -0.03 1.81 -2.69
N ALA A 233 0.93 2.58 -2.18
CA ALA A 233 0.94 4.03 -2.28
C ALA A 233 0.97 4.58 -3.72
N SER A 234 1.56 3.84 -4.68
CA SER A 234 1.53 4.20 -6.11
C SER A 234 0.13 4.21 -6.73
N PHE A 235 -0.82 3.52 -6.10
CA PHE A 235 -2.19 3.39 -6.56
C PHE A 235 -3.17 4.24 -5.75
N ILE A 236 -2.70 4.96 -4.72
CA ILE A 236 -3.53 5.73 -3.82
C ILE A 236 -3.65 7.18 -4.27
N ASN A 237 -4.88 7.59 -4.52
CA ASN A 237 -5.32 8.96 -4.77
C ASN A 237 -6.69 9.18 -4.10
N GLU A 238 -7.33 10.32 -4.36
CA GLU A 238 -8.60 10.71 -3.75
C GLU A 238 -9.76 9.72 -4.02
N PHE A 239 -9.65 8.88 -5.04
CA PHE A 239 -10.69 7.93 -5.46
C PHE A 239 -10.40 6.48 -5.00
N THR A 240 -9.18 6.21 -4.55
CA THR A 240 -8.71 4.89 -4.11
C THR A 240 -8.18 4.87 -2.68
N PHE A 241 -8.24 6.00 -1.96
CA PHE A 241 -7.79 6.10 -0.56
C PHE A 241 -8.47 5.09 0.37
N ASP A 242 -9.72 4.73 0.09
CA ASP A 242 -10.45 3.67 0.80
C ASP A 242 -9.93 2.26 0.53
N MET A 243 -8.90 2.07 -0.30
CA MET A 243 -8.20 0.79 -0.48
C MET A 243 -7.06 0.60 0.52
N LEU A 244 -6.66 1.63 1.26
CA LEU A 244 -5.73 1.46 2.38
C LEU A 244 -6.37 0.67 3.53
N PRO A 245 -5.57 -0.03 4.35
CA PRO A 245 -6.02 -0.62 5.61
C PRO A 245 -6.69 0.45 6.48
N ARG A 246 -7.85 0.15 7.09
CA ARG A 246 -8.50 1.04 8.06
C ARG A 246 -8.12 0.70 9.49
N LEU A 247 -7.89 -0.58 9.75
CA LEU A 247 -7.50 -1.10 11.04
C LEU A 247 -6.14 -1.77 10.94
N PRO A 248 -5.20 -1.47 11.85
CA PRO A 248 -3.93 -2.19 11.93
C PRO A 248 -4.14 -3.69 12.06
N TYR A 249 -3.40 -4.44 11.26
CA TYR A 249 -3.35 -5.89 11.40
C TYR A 249 -2.54 -6.26 12.64
N ARG A 250 -3.21 -6.82 13.66
CA ARG A 250 -2.65 -7.38 14.89
C ARG A 250 -2.97 -8.85 15.02
N GLY A 251 -2.67 -9.60 13.97
CA GLY A 251 -2.98 -11.03 13.90
C GLY A 251 -1.75 -11.90 13.96
N PRO A 252 -1.94 -13.23 14.08
CA PRO A 252 -0.83 -14.17 13.99
C PRO A 252 -0.08 -14.00 12.67
N ALA A 253 1.20 -14.39 12.67
CA ALA A 253 2.03 -14.41 11.48
C ALA A 253 1.45 -15.31 10.36
N ILE A 254 0.64 -16.30 10.75
CA ILE A 254 -0.08 -17.20 9.86
C ILE A 254 -1.57 -16.90 9.95
N LEU A 255 -2.15 -16.36 8.88
CA LEU A 255 -3.60 -16.34 8.73
C LEU A 255 -4.11 -17.73 8.36
N GLU A 256 -5.12 -18.18 9.09
CA GLU A 256 -5.92 -19.32 8.66
C GLU A 256 -6.81 -18.89 7.49
N ILE A 257 -6.32 -19.18 6.28
CA ILE A 257 -7.06 -18.97 5.04
C ILE A 257 -7.76 -20.28 4.71
N PRO A 258 -9.08 -20.25 4.37
CA PRO A 258 -9.83 -21.44 4.00
C PRO A 258 -9.06 -22.32 3.02
N LYS A 259 -9.01 -23.63 3.32
CA LYS A 259 -8.33 -24.59 2.45
C LYS A 259 -9.05 -24.61 1.11
N VAL A 260 -8.27 -24.48 0.05
CA VAL A 260 -8.83 -24.46 -1.31
C VAL A 260 -8.86 -25.88 -1.86
N THR A 261 -10.06 -26.38 -2.15
CA THR A 261 -10.30 -27.74 -2.65
C THR A 261 -10.59 -27.79 -4.15
N GLY A 262 -10.80 -26.64 -4.80
CA GLY A 262 -11.16 -26.56 -6.22
C GLY A 262 -10.06 -26.10 -7.18
N GLU A 263 -10.48 -25.60 -8.35
CA GLU A 263 -9.71 -25.34 -9.60
C GLU A 263 -8.29 -24.79 -9.43
N GLU A 264 -7.39 -25.17 -10.34
CA GLU A 264 -6.00 -24.73 -10.32
C GLU A 264 -5.85 -23.21 -10.52
N LEU A 265 -4.89 -22.61 -9.83
CA LEU A 265 -4.63 -21.16 -9.91
C LEU A 265 -4.33 -20.70 -11.35
N GLY A 266 -3.69 -21.55 -12.16
CA GLY A 266 -3.41 -21.27 -13.57
C GLY A 266 -4.69 -21.02 -14.38
N LEU A 267 -5.71 -21.86 -14.19
CA LEU A 267 -7.00 -21.72 -14.86
C LEU A 267 -7.71 -20.42 -14.46
N ILE A 268 -7.69 -20.07 -13.17
CA ILE A 268 -8.25 -18.80 -12.69
C ILE A 268 -7.55 -17.61 -13.37
N LYS A 269 -6.21 -17.64 -13.46
CA LYS A 269 -5.45 -16.58 -14.13
C LYS A 269 -5.76 -16.48 -15.62
N GLU A 270 -5.98 -17.61 -16.30
CA GLU A 270 -6.37 -17.63 -17.73
C GLU A 270 -7.77 -17.05 -17.97
N LEU A 271 -8.73 -17.41 -17.12
CA LEU A 271 -10.09 -16.83 -17.15
C LEU A 271 -10.04 -15.31 -16.95
N LEU A 272 -9.16 -14.83 -16.07
CA LEU A 272 -8.99 -13.41 -15.77
C LEU A 272 -8.31 -12.61 -16.89
N VAL A 273 -7.72 -13.24 -17.91
CA VAL A 273 -7.26 -12.56 -19.14
C VAL A 273 -8.41 -12.42 -20.15
N ASN A 274 -9.56 -13.05 -19.90
CA ASN A 274 -10.72 -13.08 -20.80
C ASN A 274 -12.00 -12.58 -20.10
N ARG A 275 -11.90 -11.51 -19.30
CA ARG A 275 -13.02 -10.99 -18.51
C ARG A 275 -14.14 -10.46 -19.40
N ARG A 276 -15.37 -10.51 -18.89
CA ARG A 276 -16.58 -10.09 -19.61
C ARG A 276 -17.10 -8.72 -19.20
N ARG A 277 -16.79 -8.31 -17.97
CA ARG A 277 -17.32 -7.10 -17.34
C ARG A 277 -16.28 -6.49 -16.43
N THR A 278 -16.48 -5.21 -16.12
CA THR A 278 -15.71 -4.45 -15.14
C THR A 278 -16.47 -4.38 -13.83
N LEU A 279 -15.73 -4.19 -12.74
CA LEU A 279 -16.33 -3.87 -11.45
C LEU A 279 -17.02 -2.49 -11.49
N PRO A 280 -18.06 -2.28 -10.65
CA PRO A 280 -18.62 -0.97 -10.40
C PRO A 280 -17.56 0.07 -10.04
N ALA A 281 -17.78 1.32 -10.45
CA ALA A 281 -16.77 2.37 -10.33
C ALA A 281 -16.37 2.75 -8.89
N ASN A 282 -17.26 2.53 -7.90
CA ASN A 282 -16.94 2.72 -6.49
C ASN A 282 -16.58 1.41 -5.78
N GLY A 283 -16.33 0.34 -6.53
CA GLY A 283 -15.89 -0.96 -6.02
C GLY A 283 -17.01 -1.94 -5.71
N THR A 284 -16.62 -3.10 -5.19
CA THR A 284 -17.50 -4.19 -4.77
C THR A 284 -17.00 -4.77 -3.45
N LEU A 285 -17.90 -4.90 -2.46
CA LEU A 285 -17.62 -5.56 -1.19
C LEU A 285 -18.16 -6.99 -1.24
N VAL A 286 -17.29 -7.97 -1.10
CA VAL A 286 -17.65 -9.37 -0.86
C VAL A 286 -17.65 -9.58 0.65
N GLU A 287 -18.79 -9.96 1.21
CA GLU A 287 -18.93 -10.39 2.59
C GLU A 287 -18.75 -11.91 2.66
N LEU A 288 -17.96 -12.37 3.62
CA LEU A 288 -17.68 -13.77 3.86
C LEU A 288 -18.32 -14.17 5.19
N LYS A 289 -19.07 -15.28 5.19
CA LYS A 289 -19.64 -15.87 6.41
C LYS A 289 -19.08 -17.26 6.61
N ASN A 290 -18.90 -17.63 7.88
CA ASN A 290 -18.28 -18.88 8.29
C ASN A 290 -16.91 -19.09 7.61
N ALA A 291 -16.19 -18.00 7.36
CA ALA A 291 -14.90 -17.95 6.67
C ALA A 291 -13.73 -17.74 7.65
N ASP A 292 -13.90 -18.25 8.87
CA ASP A 292 -12.93 -18.20 9.96
C ASP A 292 -12.49 -16.77 10.28
N MET A 293 -11.20 -16.44 10.14
CA MET A 293 -10.67 -15.11 10.43
C MET A 293 -11.06 -14.06 9.39
N LEU A 294 -11.50 -14.46 8.18
CA LEU A 294 -11.80 -13.56 7.08
C LEU A 294 -13.26 -13.11 7.10
N LYS A 295 -13.50 -11.80 7.07
CA LYS A 295 -14.84 -11.21 7.14
C LYS A 295 -15.30 -10.64 5.80
N SER A 296 -14.39 -10.04 5.04
CA SER A 296 -14.75 -9.40 3.77
C SER A 296 -13.56 -9.16 2.85
N VAL A 297 -13.84 -8.98 1.55
CA VAL A 297 -12.87 -8.49 0.57
C VAL A 297 -13.51 -7.35 -0.22
N PHE A 298 -12.90 -6.17 -0.18
CA PHE A 298 -13.32 -5.02 -0.98
C PHE A 298 -12.43 -4.90 -2.21
N PHE A 299 -13.03 -4.74 -3.39
CA PHE A 299 -12.33 -4.67 -4.68
C PHE A 299 -12.56 -3.34 -5.39
N LYS A 300 -11.51 -2.82 -6.04
CA LYS A 300 -11.59 -1.75 -7.04
C LYS A 300 -10.72 -2.05 -8.25
N GLU A 301 -11.16 -1.62 -9.42
CA GLU A 301 -10.40 -1.65 -10.67
C GLU A 301 -9.84 -0.27 -10.98
N ILE A 302 -8.56 -0.22 -11.34
CA ILE A 302 -7.91 0.97 -11.90
C ILE A 302 -7.13 0.62 -13.16
N LEU A 303 -6.87 1.62 -13.98
CA LEU A 303 -5.93 1.54 -15.11
C LEU A 303 -4.65 2.28 -14.71
N CYS A 304 -3.53 1.57 -14.64
CA CYS A 304 -2.21 2.11 -14.31
C CYS A 304 -1.19 1.58 -15.32
N ASP A 305 -0.37 2.45 -15.92
CA ASP A 305 0.65 2.08 -16.91
C ASP A 305 0.12 1.20 -18.06
N ASN A 306 -1.08 1.53 -18.56
CA ASN A 306 -1.83 0.77 -19.59
C ASN A 306 -2.20 -0.67 -19.20
N GLU A 307 -2.10 -1.01 -17.91
CA GLU A 307 -2.50 -2.30 -17.36
C GLU A 307 -3.68 -2.14 -16.41
N MET A 308 -4.62 -3.08 -16.48
CA MET A 308 -5.69 -3.17 -15.48
C MET A 308 -5.12 -3.74 -14.18
N VAL A 309 -5.25 -2.97 -13.11
CA VAL A 309 -4.82 -3.33 -11.76
C VAL A 309 -6.04 -3.46 -10.87
N ILE A 310 -6.12 -4.58 -10.16
CA ILE A 310 -7.19 -4.89 -9.22
C ILE A 310 -6.65 -4.62 -7.83
N LEU A 311 -7.16 -3.58 -7.18
CA LEU A 311 -6.87 -3.32 -5.79
C LEU A 311 -7.83 -4.13 -4.93
N TYR A 312 -7.32 -4.74 -3.87
CA TYR A 312 -8.15 -5.43 -2.89
C TYR A 312 -7.80 -5.00 -1.45
N ARG A 313 -8.79 -5.03 -0.57
CA ARG A 313 -8.61 -4.95 0.88
C ARG A 313 -9.40 -6.05 1.58
N VAL A 314 -8.69 -6.92 2.29
CA VAL A 314 -9.24 -7.96 3.14
C VAL A 314 -9.50 -7.38 4.52
N GLY A 315 -10.72 -7.55 5.01
CA GLY A 315 -11.08 -7.29 6.41
C GLY A 315 -11.10 -8.60 7.19
N SER A 316 -10.43 -8.64 8.34
CA SER A 316 -10.32 -9.83 9.18
C SER A 316 -10.74 -9.58 10.63
N THR A 317 -10.69 -10.61 11.48
CA THR A 317 -10.80 -10.46 12.94
C THR A 317 -9.65 -9.66 13.55
N TYR A 318 -8.51 -9.57 12.88
CA TYR A 318 -7.28 -8.96 13.40
C TYR A 318 -6.97 -7.60 12.79
N GLY A 319 -7.79 -7.09 11.87
CA GLY A 319 -7.53 -5.85 11.14
C GLY A 319 -7.58 -6.05 9.62
N ASP A 320 -7.08 -5.06 8.90
CA ASP A 320 -7.17 -5.02 7.44
C ASP A 320 -5.82 -5.32 6.77
N LEU A 321 -5.89 -5.96 5.60
CA LEU A 321 -4.76 -6.22 4.73
C LEU A 321 -5.09 -5.83 3.31
N SER A 322 -4.26 -4.98 2.71
CA SER A 322 -4.44 -4.54 1.33
C SER A 322 -3.42 -5.17 0.38
N GLY A 323 -3.75 -5.19 -0.90
CA GLY A 323 -2.82 -5.61 -1.94
C GLY A 323 -3.41 -5.37 -3.32
N TYR A 324 -2.74 -5.89 -4.35
CA TYR A 324 -3.19 -5.72 -5.71
C TYR A 324 -2.82 -6.88 -6.64
N TYR A 325 -3.52 -6.96 -7.76
CA TYR A 325 -3.23 -7.90 -8.84
C TYR A 325 -3.15 -7.16 -10.18
N LYS A 326 -2.05 -7.36 -10.90
CA LYS A 326 -1.81 -6.81 -12.23
C LYS A 326 -2.16 -7.86 -13.27
N THR A 327 -3.15 -7.56 -14.11
CA THR A 327 -3.83 -8.59 -14.91
C THR A 327 -3.04 -9.06 -16.13
N ALA A 328 -2.22 -8.21 -16.75
CA ALA A 328 -1.42 -8.54 -17.92
C ALA A 328 -0.11 -9.24 -17.52
N SER A 329 0.60 -8.70 -16.53
CA SER A 329 1.82 -9.28 -15.95
C SER A 329 1.53 -10.49 -15.04
N ARG A 330 0.26 -10.69 -14.64
CA ARG A 330 -0.20 -11.74 -13.72
C ARG A 330 0.48 -11.71 -12.34
N LEU A 331 1.00 -10.54 -11.97
CA LEU A 331 1.67 -10.31 -10.70
C LEU A 331 0.62 -10.12 -9.60
N PHE A 332 0.69 -10.97 -8.58
CA PHE A 332 -0.11 -10.83 -7.37
C PHE A 332 0.76 -10.29 -6.24
N MET A 333 0.33 -9.20 -5.63
CA MET A 333 1.03 -8.56 -4.53
C MET A 333 0.16 -8.58 -3.27
N ALA A 334 0.76 -9.06 -2.18
CA ALA A 334 0.23 -9.14 -0.84
C ALA A 334 1.35 -8.92 0.18
N MET A 335 0.97 -8.82 1.45
CA MET A 335 1.91 -8.70 2.56
C MET A 335 2.86 -9.91 2.69
N PHE A 336 2.37 -11.12 2.39
CA PHE A 336 3.12 -12.36 2.64
C PHE A 336 4.10 -12.73 1.51
N ASN A 337 4.12 -12.02 0.38
CA ASN A 337 4.92 -12.37 -0.79
C ASN A 337 6.40 -12.58 -0.47
N LYS A 338 6.97 -11.71 0.38
CA LYS A 338 8.39 -11.76 0.80
C LYS A 338 8.60 -12.46 2.14
N SER A 339 7.59 -13.14 2.66
CA SER A 339 7.66 -13.89 3.91
C SER A 339 8.01 -15.36 3.68
N ASN A 340 8.36 -16.07 4.75
CA ASN A 340 8.56 -17.53 4.69
C ASN A 340 7.24 -18.32 4.55
N TYR A 341 6.08 -17.65 4.47
CA TYR A 341 4.74 -18.25 4.46
C TYR A 341 4.18 -18.41 3.03
N LYS A 342 4.94 -19.10 2.16
CA LYS A 342 4.61 -19.26 0.74
C LYS A 342 3.24 -19.92 0.51
N GLU A 343 2.87 -20.90 1.35
CA GLU A 343 1.59 -21.59 1.22
C GLU A 343 0.41 -20.66 1.53
N GLN A 344 0.52 -19.84 2.57
CA GLN A 344 -0.49 -18.85 2.96
C GLN A 344 -0.64 -17.78 1.88
N SER A 345 0.47 -17.31 1.32
CA SER A 345 0.46 -16.38 0.19
C SER A 345 -0.29 -16.98 -1.01
N LEU A 346 -0.03 -18.24 -1.34
CA LEU A 346 -0.72 -18.94 -2.43
C LEU A 346 -2.22 -19.12 -2.15
N ARG A 347 -2.60 -19.48 -0.91
CA ARG A 347 -4.01 -19.62 -0.52
C ARG A 347 -4.74 -18.27 -0.60
N LEU A 348 -4.10 -17.18 -0.18
CA LEU A 348 -4.66 -15.83 -0.26
C LEU A 348 -4.85 -15.43 -1.72
N GLU A 349 -3.82 -15.60 -2.55
CA GLU A 349 -3.89 -15.32 -3.98
C GLU A 349 -5.06 -16.06 -4.63
N LYS A 350 -5.16 -17.36 -4.37
CA LYS A 350 -6.23 -18.19 -4.92
C LYS A 350 -7.61 -17.73 -4.46
N LEU A 351 -7.78 -17.39 -3.18
CA LEU A 351 -9.03 -16.83 -2.66
C LEU A 351 -9.40 -15.52 -3.36
N ILE A 352 -8.48 -14.57 -3.40
CA ILE A 352 -8.72 -13.23 -3.96
C ILE A 352 -9.05 -13.31 -5.46
N LEU A 353 -8.27 -14.09 -6.23
CA LEU A 353 -8.49 -14.22 -7.66
C LEU A 353 -9.75 -15.03 -8.00
N TRP A 354 -10.10 -16.03 -7.20
CA TRP A 354 -11.36 -16.77 -7.37
C TRP A 354 -12.56 -15.85 -7.12
N LEU A 355 -12.55 -15.08 -6.03
CA LEU A 355 -13.62 -14.13 -5.71
C LEU A 355 -13.76 -13.08 -6.81
N TYR A 356 -12.63 -12.54 -7.29
CA TYR A 356 -12.64 -11.59 -8.39
C TYR A 356 -13.19 -12.22 -9.69
N CYS A 357 -12.76 -13.44 -10.03
CA CYS A 357 -13.25 -14.18 -11.19
C CYS A 357 -14.77 -14.40 -11.13
N ALA A 358 -15.31 -14.78 -9.97
CA ALA A 358 -16.75 -14.94 -9.76
C ALA A 358 -17.56 -13.65 -9.99
N LEU A 359 -16.93 -12.48 -9.86
CA LEU A 359 -17.55 -11.18 -10.09
C LEU A 359 -17.50 -10.74 -11.56
N VAL A 360 -16.40 -11.04 -12.26
CA VAL A 360 -16.10 -10.40 -13.57
C VAL A 360 -16.11 -11.33 -14.77
N CYS A 361 -15.96 -12.64 -14.54
CA CYS A 361 -16.06 -13.65 -15.58
C CYS A 361 -17.51 -14.12 -15.73
N ASP A 362 -17.77 -14.78 -16.85
CA ASP A 362 -19.03 -15.46 -17.13
C ASP A 362 -18.74 -16.97 -17.23
N ASP A 363 -18.39 -17.55 -16.08
CA ASP A 363 -18.07 -18.96 -15.94
C ASP A 363 -19.09 -19.63 -15.00
N ARG A 364 -19.71 -20.73 -15.46
CA ARG A 364 -20.77 -21.43 -14.69
C ARG A 364 -20.23 -22.22 -13.49
N LYS A 365 -18.93 -22.50 -13.44
CA LYS A 365 -18.27 -23.20 -12.34
C LYS A 365 -17.83 -22.23 -11.25
N ILE A 366 -17.40 -21.02 -11.64
CA ILE A 366 -16.95 -19.99 -10.71
C ILE A 366 -18.05 -18.93 -10.49
N SER A 367 -18.84 -19.11 -9.43
CA SER A 367 -19.84 -18.14 -8.98
C SER A 367 -19.88 -18.07 -7.46
N LEU A 368 -20.23 -16.91 -6.88
CA LEU A 368 -20.21 -16.71 -5.42
C LEU A 368 -21.11 -17.69 -4.65
N GLU A 369 -22.23 -18.11 -5.26
CA GLU A 369 -23.15 -19.11 -4.71
C GLU A 369 -22.46 -20.47 -4.46
N ARG A 370 -21.41 -20.76 -5.25
CA ARG A 370 -20.64 -21.99 -5.18
C ARG A 370 -19.38 -21.86 -4.32
N PHE A 371 -19.20 -20.76 -3.59
CA PHE A 371 -18.00 -20.54 -2.77
C PHE A 371 -17.68 -21.72 -1.83
N GLY A 372 -18.71 -22.28 -1.20
CA GLY A 372 -18.58 -23.44 -0.31
C GLY A 372 -18.18 -24.76 -0.98
N ASP A 373 -18.29 -24.87 -2.31
CA ASP A 373 -17.81 -26.03 -3.08
C ASP A 373 -16.27 -26.03 -3.19
N PHE A 374 -15.67 -24.84 -3.19
CA PHE A 374 -14.25 -24.62 -3.48
C PHE A 374 -13.40 -24.32 -2.24
N PHE A 375 -14.02 -23.87 -1.16
CA PHE A 375 -13.33 -23.45 0.06
C PHE A 375 -13.91 -24.16 1.28
N ARG A 376 -13.03 -24.61 2.18
CA ARG A 376 -13.41 -25.32 3.42
C ARG A 376 -12.64 -24.79 4.61
N ILE A 377 -13.30 -24.77 5.77
CA ILE A 377 -12.67 -24.51 7.07
C ILE A 377 -12.83 -25.75 7.94
N GLY A 378 -11.69 -26.29 8.35
CA GLY A 378 -11.65 -27.63 8.96
C GLY A 378 -12.37 -28.66 8.09
N ASN A 379 -12.98 -29.66 8.76
CA ASN A 379 -13.66 -30.77 8.08
C ASN A 379 -15.19 -30.60 7.99
N SER A 380 -15.78 -29.51 8.50
CA SER A 380 -17.24 -29.46 8.73
C SER A 380 -17.91 -28.12 8.45
N VAL A 381 -17.15 -27.04 8.21
CA VAL A 381 -17.72 -25.70 7.99
C VAL A 381 -17.65 -25.34 6.52
N THR A 382 -18.82 -25.08 5.94
CA THR A 382 -18.97 -24.59 4.56
C THR A 382 -19.10 -23.06 4.60
N PRO A 383 -18.10 -22.31 4.10
CA PRO A 383 -18.17 -20.86 4.05
C PRO A 383 -19.09 -20.39 2.91
N THR A 384 -19.65 -19.20 3.03
CA THR A 384 -20.49 -18.56 1.99
C THR A 384 -20.00 -17.16 1.68
N ALA A 385 -20.21 -16.71 0.45
CA ALA A 385 -19.84 -15.37 -0.01
C ALA A 385 -21.04 -14.65 -0.66
N SER A 386 -21.16 -13.35 -0.42
CA SER A 386 -22.16 -12.50 -1.09
C SER A 386 -21.58 -11.13 -1.42
N ALA A 387 -22.00 -10.53 -2.53
CA ALA A 387 -21.43 -9.26 -3.00
C ALA A 387 -22.42 -8.09 -2.91
N LYS A 388 -21.90 -6.94 -2.47
CA LYS A 388 -22.54 -5.63 -2.53
C LYS A 388 -21.78 -4.73 -3.50
N MET A 389 -22.46 -4.32 -4.56
CA MET A 389 -21.89 -3.54 -5.66
C MET A 389 -22.19 -2.05 -5.51
N PHE A 390 -21.17 -1.19 -5.65
CA PHE A 390 -21.32 0.25 -5.48
C PHE A 390 -21.26 0.99 -6.83
N TYR A 391 -22.42 1.13 -7.47
CA TYR A 391 -22.57 1.83 -8.74
C TYR A 391 -22.59 3.36 -8.59
N GLY A 392 -22.63 4.05 -9.73
CA GLY A 392 -22.73 5.50 -9.81
C GLY A 392 -21.39 6.16 -10.16
N GLN A 393 -21.34 7.47 -9.97
CA GLN A 393 -20.13 8.25 -10.25
C GLN A 393 -19.04 7.95 -9.24
N VAL A 394 -17.78 7.94 -9.72
CA VAL A 394 -16.59 7.79 -8.87
C VAL A 394 -16.60 8.86 -7.78
N ARG A 395 -16.50 8.43 -6.52
CA ARG A 395 -16.55 9.31 -5.35
C ARG A 395 -15.13 9.64 -4.88
N ASN A 396 -14.92 10.91 -4.52
CA ASN A 396 -13.77 11.28 -3.71
C ASN A 396 -14.01 10.71 -2.30
N VAL A 397 -13.14 9.80 -1.88
CA VAL A 397 -13.20 9.09 -0.59
C VAL A 397 -12.11 9.56 0.38
N TYR A 398 -11.32 10.57 0.00
CA TYR A 398 -10.30 11.19 0.84
C TYR A 398 -10.82 12.47 1.51
N ASN A 399 -11.43 13.38 0.74
CA ASN A 399 -12.01 14.61 1.25
C ASN A 399 -13.52 14.41 1.41
N HIS A 400 -13.97 14.17 2.64
CA HIS A 400 -15.40 14.05 2.95
C HIS A 400 -16.18 15.38 2.81
N ASP A 401 -15.48 16.52 2.75
CA ASP A 401 -16.07 17.86 2.93
C ASP A 401 -16.16 18.76 1.69
N VAL A 402 -15.95 18.28 0.46
CA VAL A 402 -16.34 19.08 -0.71
C VAL A 402 -17.80 18.77 -1.06
N GLN A 403 -18.72 19.21 -0.19
CA GLN A 403 -20.01 19.64 -0.71
C GLN A 403 -19.70 20.70 -1.76
N ARG A 404 -20.02 20.42 -3.02
CA ARG A 404 -19.93 21.43 -4.06
C ARG A 404 -20.74 22.63 -3.61
N GLU A 405 -20.10 23.79 -3.52
CA GLU A 405 -20.81 25.05 -3.69
C GLU A 405 -21.61 24.93 -4.98
N VAL A 406 -22.93 24.77 -4.82
CA VAL A 406 -23.87 24.89 -5.91
C VAL A 406 -23.89 26.37 -6.22
N ALA A 407 -23.07 26.80 -7.18
CA ALA A 407 -23.25 28.09 -7.82
C ALA A 407 -24.72 28.19 -8.26
N GLU A 408 -25.33 29.36 -8.05
CA GLU A 408 -26.73 29.73 -8.39
C GLU A 408 -27.05 29.69 -9.91
N ASP A 409 -26.35 28.87 -10.68
CA ASP A 409 -26.69 28.59 -12.06
C ASP A 409 -27.68 27.43 -12.14
N ARG A 410 -28.75 27.62 -12.94
CA ARG A 410 -29.82 26.63 -13.19
C ARG A 410 -29.32 25.29 -13.78
N TYR A 411 -28.01 25.20 -14.07
CA TYR A 411 -27.31 24.03 -14.57
C TYR A 411 -25.96 23.89 -13.88
N SER A 412 -25.82 22.92 -12.97
CA SER A 412 -24.48 22.50 -12.57
C SER A 412 -23.83 21.72 -13.73
N ARG A 413 -22.67 22.17 -14.20
CA ARG A 413 -21.81 21.39 -15.09
C ARG A 413 -20.97 20.45 -14.24
N GLU A 414 -21.27 19.17 -14.31
CA GLU A 414 -20.57 18.13 -13.58
C GLU A 414 -19.69 17.33 -14.54
N ILE A 415 -18.39 17.22 -14.26
CA ILE A 415 -17.50 16.29 -14.95
C ILE A 415 -17.63 14.92 -14.27
N ARG A 416 -18.12 13.92 -15.01
CA ARG A 416 -18.19 12.53 -14.55
C ARG A 416 -17.07 11.71 -15.17
N THR A 417 -16.30 11.02 -14.34
CA THR A 417 -15.38 9.97 -14.79
C THR A 417 -16.17 8.69 -14.98
N ILE A 418 -16.12 8.11 -16.19
CA ILE A 418 -16.72 6.83 -16.55
C ILE A 418 -15.58 5.83 -16.69
N ASN A 419 -15.64 4.73 -15.92
CA ASN A 419 -14.70 3.62 -16.06
C ASN A 419 -14.88 2.94 -17.42
N GLY A 420 -13.87 2.18 -17.85
CA GLY A 420 -14.01 1.38 -19.06
C GLY A 420 -15.10 0.32 -18.91
N PHE A 421 -15.83 0.03 -19.98
CA PHE A 421 -16.88 -0.99 -19.96
C PHE A 421 -17.12 -1.59 -21.35
N VAL A 422 -17.60 -2.84 -21.37
CA VAL A 422 -18.06 -3.50 -22.60
C VAL A 422 -19.52 -3.11 -22.85
N ARG A 423 -19.86 -2.77 -24.10
CA ARG A 423 -21.25 -2.50 -24.52
C ARG A 423 -21.57 -3.08 -25.90
N LYS A 424 -22.85 -3.35 -26.15
CA LYS A 424 -23.35 -3.69 -27.49
C LYS A 424 -23.38 -2.47 -28.40
N LEU A 425 -22.97 -2.65 -29.64
CA LEU A 425 -23.11 -1.67 -30.71
C LEU A 425 -24.55 -1.65 -31.25
N PRO A 426 -24.99 -0.52 -31.83
CA PRO A 426 -26.26 -0.47 -32.56
C PRO A 426 -26.28 -1.52 -33.68
N HIS A 427 -27.48 -2.00 -34.00
CA HIS A 427 -27.67 -3.03 -35.02
C HIS A 427 -27.07 -2.60 -36.38
N GLY A 428 -26.30 -3.49 -37.02
CA GLY A 428 -25.63 -3.22 -38.30
C GLY A 428 -24.27 -2.50 -38.21
N LYS A 429 -23.78 -2.14 -37.02
CA LYS A 429 -22.44 -1.55 -36.85
C LYS A 429 -21.40 -2.61 -36.47
N GLY A 430 -20.33 -2.71 -37.25
CA GLY A 430 -19.16 -3.54 -36.94
C GLY A 430 -18.23 -2.91 -35.92
N VAL A 431 -17.53 -3.74 -35.15
CA VAL A 431 -16.50 -3.33 -34.20
C VAL A 431 -15.19 -3.10 -34.95
N SER A 432 -14.49 -1.99 -34.71
CA SER A 432 -13.18 -1.78 -35.33
C SER A 432 -12.16 -2.79 -34.78
N LYS A 433 -11.22 -3.23 -35.64
CA LYS A 433 -10.13 -4.11 -35.21
C LYS A 433 -9.35 -3.52 -34.02
N ASP A 434 -9.13 -2.20 -34.04
CA ASP A 434 -8.43 -1.49 -32.96
C ASP A 434 -9.17 -1.57 -31.61
N ALA A 435 -10.50 -1.52 -31.61
CA ALA A 435 -11.29 -1.67 -30.39
C ALA A 435 -11.23 -3.10 -29.84
N VAL A 436 -11.15 -4.11 -30.71
CA VAL A 436 -10.94 -5.51 -30.31
C VAL A 436 -9.54 -5.69 -29.74
N THR A 437 -8.50 -5.20 -30.42
CA THR A 437 -7.11 -5.28 -29.96
C THR A 437 -6.92 -4.56 -28.62
N ALA A 438 -7.49 -3.37 -28.46
CA ALA A 438 -7.42 -2.62 -27.20
C ALA A 438 -8.18 -3.28 -26.05
N ALA A 439 -9.29 -3.98 -26.34
CA ALA A 439 -10.01 -4.76 -25.34
C ALA A 439 -9.18 -5.97 -24.90
N ALA A 440 -8.62 -6.70 -25.86
CA ALA A 440 -7.78 -7.87 -25.61
C ALA A 440 -6.51 -7.51 -24.82
N SER A 441 -5.85 -6.39 -25.12
CA SER A 441 -4.67 -5.93 -24.36
C SER A 441 -4.99 -5.59 -22.90
N LEU A 442 -6.24 -5.26 -22.60
CA LEU A 442 -6.73 -5.00 -21.24
C LEU A 442 -7.34 -6.23 -20.57
N GLY A 443 -7.33 -7.40 -21.25
CA GLY A 443 -7.85 -8.66 -20.73
C GLY A 443 -9.37 -8.82 -20.83
N PHE A 444 -10.00 -8.22 -21.86
CA PHE A 444 -11.44 -8.36 -22.14
C PHE A 444 -11.71 -9.21 -23.38
N ARG A 445 -12.70 -10.10 -23.26
CA ARG A 445 -13.26 -10.84 -24.38
C ARG A 445 -14.57 -10.18 -24.83
N LEU A 446 -14.63 -9.80 -26.11
CA LEU A 446 -15.81 -9.22 -26.76
C LEU A 446 -16.58 -10.27 -27.57
N GLU A 447 -17.91 -10.25 -27.51
CA GLU A 447 -18.76 -10.99 -28.44
C GLU A 447 -18.99 -10.24 -29.77
N PRO A 448 -19.49 -10.94 -30.81
CA PRO A 448 -19.93 -10.30 -32.04
C PRO A 448 -20.92 -9.16 -31.76
N GLY A 449 -20.57 -7.96 -32.21
CA GLY A 449 -21.36 -6.74 -31.99
C GLY A 449 -21.08 -6.02 -30.67
N GLU A 450 -20.07 -6.40 -29.90
CA GLU A 450 -19.65 -5.69 -28.68
C GLU A 450 -18.38 -4.84 -28.86
N THR A 451 -18.29 -3.71 -28.17
CA THR A 451 -17.10 -2.86 -28.15
C THR A 451 -16.68 -2.51 -26.72
N PHE A 452 -15.39 -2.33 -26.49
CA PHE A 452 -14.86 -1.79 -25.25
C PHE A 452 -14.78 -0.27 -25.32
N VAL A 453 -15.47 0.42 -24.43
CA VAL A 453 -15.36 1.85 -24.24
C VAL A 453 -14.25 2.10 -23.24
N ARG A 454 -13.18 2.78 -23.67
CA ARG A 454 -12.09 3.19 -22.77
C ARG A 454 -12.60 4.16 -21.70
N PRO A 455 -11.98 4.21 -20.51
CA PRO A 455 -12.34 5.20 -19.50
C PRO A 455 -12.31 6.62 -20.08
N PHE A 456 -13.31 7.44 -19.78
CA PHE A 456 -13.39 8.82 -20.28
C PHE A 456 -14.07 9.74 -19.28
N LYS A 457 -13.79 11.04 -19.40
CA LYS A 457 -14.50 12.09 -18.67
C LYS A 457 -15.63 12.62 -19.54
N LYS A 458 -16.84 12.68 -19.01
CA LYS A 458 -18.02 13.25 -19.68
C LYS A 458 -18.55 14.43 -18.88
N THR A 459 -18.78 15.55 -19.54
CA THR A 459 -19.53 16.67 -18.96
C THR A 459 -21.02 16.34 -19.00
N VAL A 460 -21.66 16.31 -17.83
CA VAL A 460 -23.10 16.13 -17.67
C VAL A 460 -23.68 17.45 -17.16
N ARG A 461 -24.78 17.89 -17.79
CA ARG A 461 -25.57 19.01 -17.27
C ARG A 461 -26.65 18.41 -16.39
N THR A 462 -26.60 18.72 -15.10
CA THR A 462 -27.63 18.29 -14.15
C THR A 462 -28.50 19.50 -13.84
N LEU A 463 -29.81 19.36 -14.02
CA LEU A 463 -30.78 20.36 -13.55
C LEU A 463 -30.76 20.34 -12.03
N THR A 464 -30.43 21.47 -11.42
CA THR A 464 -30.57 21.65 -9.98
C THR A 464 -32.07 21.54 -9.68
N ARG A 465 -32.49 20.48 -8.99
CA ARG A 465 -33.89 20.30 -8.58
C ARG A 465 -34.21 21.48 -7.65
N MET A 466 -34.97 22.46 -8.12
CA MET A 466 -35.54 23.47 -7.21
C MET A 466 -36.39 22.71 -6.19
N GLY A 467 -36.11 22.94 -4.92
CA GLY A 467 -36.88 22.36 -3.83
C GLY A 467 -38.36 22.67 -4.03
N ASN A 468 -39.20 21.65 -3.84
CA ASN A 468 -40.64 21.85 -3.74
C ASN A 468 -40.92 22.68 -2.47
N GLU A 469 -40.86 24.01 -2.57
CA GLU A 469 -41.67 24.89 -1.74
C GLU A 469 -43.11 24.85 -2.26
N TYR A 470 -43.83 23.78 -1.91
CA TYR A 470 -45.28 23.81 -1.86
C TYR A 470 -45.71 23.14 -0.57
N LYS A 471 -45.74 23.93 0.50
CA LYS A 471 -46.74 23.85 1.57
C LYS A 471 -46.67 25.11 2.42
N ASN A 472 -47.85 25.68 2.63
CA ASN A 472 -48.21 26.78 3.52
C ASN A 472 -47.99 28.20 2.97
N ARG A 473 -49.04 28.69 2.29
CA ARG A 473 -49.61 30.04 2.50
C ARG A 473 -50.95 30.14 1.77
N GLY A 474 -52.02 30.40 2.54
CA GLY A 474 -53.36 30.78 2.06
C GLY A 474 -54.33 29.61 1.98
#